data_AF-A0A7V0XEL0-F1
#
_entry.id   AF-A0A7V0XEL0-F1
#
_cell.length_a   1.000
_cell.length_b   1.000
_cell.length_c   1.000
_cell.angle_alpha   90.00
_cell.angle_beta   90.00
_cell.angle_gamma   90.00
#
_symmetry.space_group_name_H-M   'P 1'
#
loop_
_entity.id
_entity.type
_entity.pdbx_description
1 polymer ?
#
loop_
_entity_poly.entity_id
_entity_poly.type
_entity_poly.pdbx_seq_one_letter_code
_entity_poly.pdbx_strand_id
1 'polypeptide(L)' 'DLNGELAKRHMQISNGYGDLKEKTFRLAHMGDLTMADMKELTAAIEDILKL' A
#
# COMPACT_ATOMS: atom_id res chain seq x y z
N ASP A 1 3.46 2.09 -11.57
CA ASP A 1 3.07 0.95 -10.73
C ASP A 1 3.04 1.42 -9.28
N LEU A 2 1.89 1.38 -8.61
CA LEU A 2 1.75 1.94 -7.25
C LEU A 2 2.74 1.30 -6.27
N ASN A 3 2.90 -0.02 -6.35
CA ASN A 3 3.82 -0.73 -5.48
C ASN A 3 5.29 -0.39 -5.78
N GLY A 4 5.63 -0.15 -7.05
CA GLY A 4 6.96 0.34 -7.44
C GLY A 4 7.31 1.72 -6.87
N GLU A 5 6.35 2.66 -6.84
CA GLU A 5 6.57 3.98 -6.22
C GLU A 5 6.62 3.90 -4.68
N LEU A 6 5.78 3.05 -4.07
CA LEU A 6 5.83 2.79 -2.62
C LEU A 6 7.16 2.14 -2.21
N ALA A 7 7.71 1.24 -3.03
CA ALA A 7 8.99 0.59 -2.75
C ALA A 7 10.15 1.60 -2.64
N LYS A 8 10.10 2.70 -3.40
CA LYS A 8 11.07 3.81 -3.27
C LYS A 8 10.97 4.53 -1.92
N ARG A 9 9.83 4.44 -1.25
CA ARG A 9 9.55 4.98 0.10
C ARG A 9 9.71 3.93 1.19
N HIS A 10 10.32 2.79 0.89
CA HIS A 10 10.46 1.63 1.79
C HIS A 10 9.11 1.05 2.28
N MET A 11 8.04 1.28 1.51
CA MET A 11 6.71 0.75 1.78
C MET A 11 6.36 -0.32 0.74
N GLN A 12 5.62 -1.34 1.14
CA GLN A 12 5.19 -2.38 0.21
C GLN A 12 3.74 -2.76 0.45
N ILE A 13 3.00 -2.96 -0.64
CA ILE A 13 1.63 -3.46 -0.62
C ILE A 13 1.56 -4.77 -1.38
N SER A 14 0.58 -5.60 -1.04
CA SER A 14 0.36 -6.88 -1.73
C SER A 14 -0.72 -6.73 -2.79
N ASN A 15 -0.62 -7.50 -3.88
CA ASN A 15 -1.68 -7.55 -4.88
C ASN A 15 -2.90 -8.35 -4.35
N GLY A 16 -4.06 -8.15 -4.96
CA GLY A 16 -5.29 -8.92 -4.72
C GLY A 16 -5.13 -10.41 -5.01
N TYR A 17 -6.06 -11.21 -4.49
CA TYR A 17 -6.11 -12.67 -4.71
C TYR A 17 -7.09 -13.03 -5.83
N GLY A 18 -6.84 -14.16 -6.52
CA GLY A 18 -7.76 -14.74 -7.51
C GLY A 18 -8.19 -13.72 -8.57
N ASP A 19 -9.49 -13.60 -8.80
CA ASP A 19 -10.11 -12.68 -9.77
C ASP A 19 -9.94 -11.19 -9.46
N LEU A 20 -9.48 -10.86 -8.24
CA LEU A 20 -9.17 -9.49 -7.79
C LEU A 20 -7.71 -9.12 -8.02
N LYS A 21 -6.87 -10.05 -8.46
CA LYS A 21 -5.49 -9.76 -8.86
C LYS A 21 -5.49 -8.66 -9.93
N GLU A 22 -4.59 -7.70 -9.80
CA GLU A 22 -4.45 -6.53 -10.69
C GLU A 22 -5.62 -5.53 -10.66
N LYS A 23 -6.69 -5.81 -9.91
CA LYS A 23 -7.83 -4.90 -9.70
C LYS A 23 -7.80 -4.24 -8.33
N THR A 24 -7.30 -4.96 -7.33
CA THR A 24 -7.20 -4.47 -5.96
C THR A 24 -5.81 -4.72 -5.39
N PHE A 25 -5.52 -4.02 -4.31
CA PHE A 25 -4.33 -4.24 -3.50
C PHE A 25 -4.75 -4.46 -2.04
N ARG A 26 -3.80 -4.96 -1.25
CA ARG A 26 -3.98 -5.31 0.15
C ARG A 26 -2.89 -4.65 0.97
N LEU A 27 -3.32 -4.05 2.08
CA LEU A 27 -2.45 -3.44 3.06
C LEU A 27 -2.28 -4.44 4.21
N ALA A 28 -1.04 -4.76 4.56
CA ALA A 28 -0.78 -5.47 5.80
C ALA A 28 -1.07 -4.51 6.97
N HIS A 29 -1.71 -5.01 8.02
CA HIS A 29 -2.06 -4.23 9.22
C HIS A 29 -1.84 -5.06 10.50
N MET A 30 -1.11 -6.17 10.39
CA MET A 30 -0.83 -7.12 11.45
C MET A 30 0.68 -7.16 11.71
N GLY A 31 1.08 -7.62 12.90
CA GLY A 31 2.48 -7.69 13.31
C GLY A 31 2.91 -6.43 14.06
N ASP A 32 4.05 -5.86 13.67
CA ASP A 32 4.66 -4.67 14.30
C ASP A 32 4.11 -3.34 13.76
N LEU A 33 3.10 -3.40 12.89
CA LEU A 33 2.52 -2.21 12.26
C LEU A 33 1.60 -1.46 13.21
N THR A 34 1.78 -0.14 13.28
CA THR A 34 0.98 0.75 14.12
C THR A 34 0.00 1.57 13.29
N MET A 35 -0.91 2.28 13.98
CA MET A 35 -1.80 3.23 13.33
C MET A 35 -1.06 4.39 12.66
N ALA A 36 0.17 4.71 13.09
CA ALA A 36 0.98 5.73 12.44
C ALA A 36 1.46 5.22 11.07
N ASP A 37 1.98 4.00 11.00
CA ASP A 37 2.42 3.37 9.75
C ASP A 37 1.29 3.30 8.72
N MET A 38 0.07 2.95 9.17
CA MET A 38 -1.10 2.90 8.28
C MET A 38 -1.44 4.27 7.71
N LYS A 39 -1.36 5.33 8.53
CA LYS A 39 -1.60 6.71 8.06
C LYS A 39 -0.53 7.18 7.10
N GLU A 40 0.73 6.87 7.36
CA GLU A 40 1.84 7.19 6.46
C GLU A 40 1.70 6.46 5.12
N LEU A 41 1.32 5.18 5.15
CA LEU A 41 1.07 4.38 3.95
C LEU A 41 -0.09 4.95 3.13
N THR A 42 -1.23 5.27 3.76
CA THR A 42 -2.37 5.85 3.04
C THR A 42 -2.04 7.23 2.48
N ALA A 43 -1.33 8.07 3.24
CA ALA A 43 -0.91 9.39 2.77
C ALA A 43 0.07 9.28 1.57
N ALA A 44 0.98 8.32 1.59
CA ALA A 44 1.86 8.05 0.46
C ALA A 44 1.08 7.56 -0.77
N ILE A 45 0.04 6.73 -0.57
CA ILE A 45 -0.85 6.29 -1.65
C ILE A 45 -1.62 7.49 -2.23
N GLU A 46 -2.19 8.36 -1.40
CA GLU A 46 -2.90 9.57 -1.84
C GLU A 46 -1.98 10.50 -2.64
N ASP A 47 -0.75 10.73 -2.16
CA ASP A 47 0.26 11.54 -2.86
C ASP A 47 0.67 10.95 -4.21
N ILE A 48 0.88 9.63 -4.29
CA ILE A 48 1.22 8.95 -5.56
C ILE A 48 0.04 9.00 -6.55
N LEU A 49 -1.19 8.81 -6.05
CA LEU A 49 -2.41 8.83 -6.85
C LEU A 49 -2.91 10.25 -7.14
N LYS A 50 -2.35 11.27 -6.48
CA LYS A 50 -2.75 12.68 -6.54
C LYS A 50 -4.24 12.88 -6.22
N LEU A 51 -4.70 12.20 -5.16
CA LEU A 51 -6.03 12.35 -4.57
C LEU A 51 -6.03 13.51 -3.56
#